data_AF-A0A8B8L580-F1
#
_entry.id   AF-A0A8B8L580-F1
#
_cell.length_a   1.000
_cell.length_b   1.000
_cell.length_c   1.000
_cell.angle_alpha   90.00
_cell.angle_beta   90.00
_cell.angle_gamma   90.00
#
_symmetry.space_group_name_H-M   'P 1'
#
loop_
_entity.id
_entity.type
_entity.pdbx_description
1 polymer ?
#
loop_
_entity_poly.entity_id
_entity_poly.type
_entity_poly.pdbx_seq_one_letter_code
_entity_poly.pdbx_strand_id
1 'polypeptide(L)'
;MIFALATVMSSVLIYNLPETIREADISRLSFAVELAEEFYGRVKGQDVAFEPAKLLWLIQRDFLQGKSVQEMVNEALQRVPNVHRDKNIDMVNQIRESLAIMGDNSTAFSLPQPHLQRTKLCDMKDVELDPLYVKKREKLKELVASIIRPKIVQGKTLNGKEFVSFLEQILEALNKGEIPSTGSLVEIFNKDILEKCLQLYSGRMATFSLPLSEASLQDSHDRSRNEAMQAFDQQHFGRHHAKKSVVQLDEEIQKVYKNVVLQNEYKSSKLCEALYTRCEDMMDQLQVLRLPSMAKFNAGLLKCNHSFEHECVGPAKVNYEQRIMKMLDKSRSLFIKEYNQRLFNWLVAFSLIMVVIGRFIIKFILIEMGAWLLFIFLETYTRMFWSAESLYYNPVWHFIVATWETLVYSPILDLDRWAIPLGAMVCIFILYWRCYGKRKHGSRWLLPIYRSNKNGPNRPRTE
;
A
#
# COMPACT_ATOMS: atom_id res chain seq x y z
N MET A 1 -25.72 7.42 37.04
CA MET A 1 -24.25 7.54 37.12
C MET A 1 -23.65 6.74 38.28
N ILE A 2 -23.92 7.07 39.55
CA ILE A 2 -23.36 6.32 40.70
C ILE A 2 -23.76 4.83 40.66
N PHE A 3 -25.01 4.55 40.32
CA PHE A 3 -25.51 3.18 40.21
C PHE A 3 -24.79 2.37 39.12
N ALA A 4 -24.61 2.96 37.93
CA ALA A 4 -23.84 2.38 36.83
C ALA A 4 -22.42 2.00 37.26
N LEU A 5 -21.73 2.96 37.87
CA LEU A 5 -20.37 2.81 38.35
C LEU A 5 -20.30 1.72 39.43
N ALA A 6 -21.26 1.67 40.35
CA ALA A 6 -21.34 0.62 41.36
C ALA A 6 -21.50 -0.77 40.75
N THR A 7 -22.31 -0.93 39.71
CA THR A 7 -22.48 -2.21 38.99
C THR A 7 -21.18 -2.66 38.31
N VAL A 8 -20.43 -1.73 37.72
CA VAL A 8 -19.16 -2.02 37.04
C VAL A 8 -17.98 -2.19 38.02
N MET A 9 -18.04 -1.63 39.20
CA MET A 9 -16.92 -1.75 40.15
C MET A 9 -17.08 -2.91 41.11
N SER A 10 -18.32 -3.31 41.43
CA SER A 10 -18.59 -4.28 42.48
C SER A 10 -18.54 -5.72 41.99
N SER A 11 -18.08 -6.64 42.85
CA SER A 11 -18.32 -8.08 42.68
C SER A 11 -19.74 -8.47 43.12
N VAL A 12 -20.28 -7.75 44.11
CA VAL A 12 -21.62 -7.93 44.65
C VAL A 12 -22.26 -6.56 44.77
N LEU A 13 -23.41 -6.39 44.12
CA LEU A 13 -24.22 -5.18 44.19
C LEU A 13 -25.35 -5.41 45.19
N ILE A 14 -25.30 -4.73 46.33
CA ILE A 14 -26.35 -4.81 47.35
C ILE A 14 -27.38 -3.71 47.07
N TYR A 15 -28.57 -4.11 46.64
CA TYR A 15 -29.67 -3.19 46.38
C TYR A 15 -30.59 -3.11 47.59
N ASN A 16 -30.40 -2.06 48.39
CA ASN A 16 -31.10 -1.86 49.65
C ASN A 16 -32.44 -1.11 49.46
N LEU A 17 -33.54 -1.79 49.79
CA LEU A 17 -34.90 -1.27 49.67
C LEU A 17 -35.57 -1.17 51.04
N PRO A 18 -36.29 -0.08 51.34
CA PRO A 18 -36.87 0.13 52.65
C PRO A 18 -38.08 -0.77 52.95
N GLU A 19 -38.88 -1.13 51.93
CA GLU A 19 -40.16 -1.80 52.16
C GLU A 19 -40.46 -2.93 51.16
N THR A 20 -40.74 -2.58 49.89
CA THR A 20 -41.12 -3.53 48.83
C THR A 20 -40.52 -3.11 47.49
N ILE A 21 -40.54 -4.01 46.52
CA ILE A 21 -40.04 -3.76 45.16
C ILE A 21 -41.15 -3.08 44.36
N ARG A 22 -40.94 -1.82 43.98
CA ARG A 22 -41.85 -1.08 43.09
C ARG A 22 -41.30 -1.08 41.67
N GLU A 23 -42.15 -0.78 40.69
CA GLU A 23 -41.72 -0.68 39.29
C GLU A 23 -40.62 0.35 39.05
N ALA A 24 -40.67 1.50 39.75
CA ALA A 24 -39.62 2.51 39.70
C ALA A 24 -38.27 1.97 40.22
N ASP A 25 -38.29 1.02 41.16
CA ASP A 25 -37.08 0.41 41.70
C ASP A 25 -36.48 -0.59 40.70
N ILE A 26 -37.31 -1.26 39.88
CA ILE A 26 -36.88 -2.13 38.76
C ILE A 26 -36.36 -1.30 37.58
N SER A 27 -37.06 -0.23 37.21
CA SER A 27 -36.66 0.65 36.11
C SER A 27 -35.27 1.26 36.34
N ARG A 28 -34.90 1.55 37.60
CA ARG A 28 -33.54 2.02 37.94
C ARG A 28 -32.44 0.98 37.67
N LEU A 29 -32.78 -0.31 37.66
CA LEU A 29 -31.85 -1.39 37.35
C LEU A 29 -31.62 -1.57 35.85
N SER A 30 -32.43 -0.93 34.99
CA SER A 30 -32.31 -1.03 33.52
C SER A 30 -30.89 -0.76 33.04
N PHE A 31 -30.27 0.28 33.60
CA PHE A 31 -28.93 0.68 33.21
C PHE A 31 -27.88 -0.38 33.57
N ALA A 32 -28.02 -1.04 34.72
CA ALA A 32 -27.10 -2.11 35.12
C ALA A 32 -27.22 -3.34 34.20
N VAL A 33 -28.45 -3.63 33.79
CA VAL A 33 -28.77 -4.71 32.86
C VAL A 33 -28.21 -4.42 31.47
N GLU A 34 -28.52 -3.26 30.89
CA GLU A 34 -28.05 -2.87 29.55
C GLU A 34 -26.53 -2.89 29.49
N LEU A 35 -25.87 -2.44 30.57
CA LEU A 35 -24.43 -2.48 30.70
C LEU A 35 -23.89 -3.90 30.88
N ALA A 36 -24.56 -4.75 31.64
CA ALA A 36 -24.19 -6.15 31.73
C ALA A 36 -24.33 -6.81 30.34
N GLU A 37 -25.43 -6.62 29.62
CA GLU A 37 -25.66 -7.21 28.30
C GLU A 37 -24.67 -6.77 27.23
N GLU A 38 -24.35 -5.47 27.15
CA GLU A 38 -23.40 -4.97 26.14
C GLU A 38 -21.97 -5.49 26.35
N PHE A 39 -21.58 -5.75 27.60
CA PHE A 39 -20.26 -6.26 27.96
C PHE A 39 -20.19 -7.79 28.12
N TYR A 40 -21.33 -8.45 28.35
CA TYR A 40 -21.44 -9.90 28.58
C TYR A 40 -21.94 -10.68 27.36
N GLY A 41 -22.66 -10.03 26.44
CA GLY A 41 -23.39 -10.65 25.33
C GLY A 41 -22.55 -11.42 24.30
N ARG A 42 -21.22 -11.47 24.46
CA ARG A 42 -20.31 -12.22 23.59
C ARG A 42 -19.78 -13.55 24.14
N VAL A 43 -20.14 -13.98 25.36
CA VAL A 43 -19.38 -15.09 25.99
C VAL A 43 -20.24 -16.18 26.62
N LYS A 44 -20.88 -16.97 25.76
CA LYS A 44 -20.91 -18.42 25.96
C LYS A 44 -19.70 -18.99 25.24
N GLY A 45 -18.50 -18.94 25.84
CA GLY A 45 -17.34 -19.46 25.12
C GLY A 45 -15.99 -19.29 25.80
N GLN A 46 -15.34 -18.13 25.69
CA GLN A 46 -13.90 -18.12 25.98
C GLN A 46 -13.22 -16.84 26.45
N ASP A 47 -13.84 -15.65 26.49
CA ASP A 47 -13.19 -14.47 27.08
C ASP A 47 -14.21 -13.45 27.64
N VAL A 48 -14.70 -13.70 28.86
CA VAL A 48 -15.58 -12.77 29.58
C VAL A 48 -14.77 -11.54 29.98
N ALA A 49 -15.04 -10.41 29.34
CA ALA A 49 -14.37 -9.14 29.66
C ALA A 49 -14.71 -8.63 31.06
N PHE A 50 -15.91 -8.96 31.57
CA PHE A 50 -16.36 -8.57 32.89
C PHE A 50 -17.44 -9.52 33.41
N GLU A 51 -17.25 -10.10 34.60
CA GLU A 51 -18.30 -10.86 35.28
C GLU A 51 -19.26 -9.85 35.95
N PRO A 52 -20.57 -9.81 35.61
CA PRO A 52 -21.50 -8.87 36.22
C PRO A 52 -21.57 -9.09 37.73
N ALA A 53 -21.79 -8.01 38.48
CA ALA A 53 -21.94 -8.11 39.93
C ALA A 53 -23.13 -9.02 40.28
N LYS A 54 -22.95 -9.91 41.25
CA LYS A 54 -24.09 -10.64 41.82
C LYS A 54 -25.02 -9.65 42.51
N LEU A 55 -26.31 -9.69 42.17
CA LEU A 55 -27.31 -8.80 42.76
C LEU A 55 -27.87 -9.42 44.05
N LEU A 56 -27.68 -8.72 45.17
CA LEU A 56 -28.28 -9.06 46.46
C LEU A 56 -29.38 -8.04 46.79
N TRP A 57 -30.62 -8.49 46.82
CA TRP A 57 -31.78 -7.69 47.23
C TRP A 57 -31.87 -7.67 48.75
N LEU A 58 -31.65 -6.50 49.36
CA LEU A 58 -31.77 -6.33 50.80
C LEU A 58 -33.05 -5.54 51.11
N ILE A 59 -34.03 -6.17 51.77
CA ILE A 59 -35.34 -5.56 52.06
C ILE A 59 -35.46 -5.29 53.56
N GLN A 60 -35.62 -4.02 53.94
CA GLN A 60 -35.59 -3.55 55.34
C GLN A 60 -36.93 -3.66 56.10
N ARG A 61 -37.75 -4.68 55.78
CA ARG A 61 -39.02 -4.94 56.46
C ARG A 61 -39.36 -6.43 56.50
N ASP A 62 -39.83 -6.89 57.65
CA ASP A 62 -40.23 -8.28 57.90
C ASP A 62 -41.76 -8.52 57.81
N PHE A 63 -42.55 -7.56 57.31
CA PHE A 63 -44.01 -7.68 57.22
C PHE A 63 -44.52 -8.50 56.02
N LEU A 64 -43.79 -9.53 55.61
CA LEU A 64 -44.32 -10.50 54.64
C LEU A 64 -45.16 -11.53 55.38
N GLN A 65 -46.40 -11.15 55.67
CA GLN A 65 -47.39 -12.14 56.11
C GLN A 65 -47.69 -13.08 54.93
N GLY A 66 -47.17 -14.31 55.00
CA GLY A 66 -47.54 -15.40 54.11
C GLY A 66 -46.69 -15.65 52.87
N LYS A 67 -45.57 -14.92 52.66
CA LYS A 67 -44.63 -15.16 51.54
C LYS A 67 -43.17 -14.96 51.96
N SER A 68 -42.24 -15.65 51.28
CA SER A 68 -40.81 -15.43 51.48
C SER A 68 -40.29 -14.20 50.71
N VAL A 69 -39.14 -13.67 51.12
CA VAL A 69 -38.50 -12.52 50.45
C VAL A 69 -38.08 -12.88 49.03
N GLN A 70 -37.63 -14.12 48.83
CA GLN A 70 -37.26 -14.64 47.52
C GLN A 70 -38.48 -14.76 46.60
N GLU A 71 -39.63 -15.21 47.12
CA GLU A 71 -40.88 -15.20 46.36
C GLU A 71 -41.29 -13.79 45.91
N MET A 72 -41.12 -12.77 46.76
CA MET A 72 -41.39 -11.39 46.35
C MET A 72 -40.49 -10.94 45.19
N VAL A 73 -39.19 -11.23 45.24
CA VAL A 73 -38.26 -10.90 44.15
C VAL A 73 -38.67 -11.63 42.88
N ASN A 74 -38.96 -12.93 42.98
CA ASN A 74 -39.38 -13.74 41.84
C ASN A 74 -40.67 -13.21 41.21
N GLU A 75 -41.67 -12.83 42.01
CA GLU A 75 -42.92 -12.20 41.54
C GLU A 75 -42.68 -10.83 40.91
N ALA A 76 -41.83 -9.99 41.50
CA ALA A 76 -41.52 -8.67 40.97
C ALA A 76 -40.80 -8.71 39.62
N LEU A 77 -40.01 -9.77 39.39
CA LEU A 77 -39.31 -10.04 38.13
C LEU A 77 -40.19 -10.77 37.09
N GLN A 78 -41.42 -11.19 37.43
CA GLN A 78 -42.34 -11.75 36.43
C GLN A 78 -42.81 -10.69 35.45
N ARG A 79 -42.95 -11.11 34.19
CA ARG A 79 -43.47 -10.26 33.12
C ARG A 79 -44.90 -9.78 33.45
N VAL A 80 -45.14 -8.48 33.31
CA VAL A 80 -46.46 -7.88 33.50
C VAL A 80 -47.21 -7.87 32.16
N PRO A 81 -48.49 -8.32 32.09
CA PRO A 81 -49.26 -8.29 30.86
C PRO A 81 -49.41 -6.87 30.29
N ASN A 82 -49.10 -6.70 29.00
CA ASN A 82 -49.19 -5.41 28.31
C ASN A 82 -50.34 -5.38 27.28
N VAL A 83 -51.58 -5.41 27.76
CA VAL A 83 -52.78 -5.49 26.89
C VAL A 83 -52.92 -4.26 25.99
N HIS A 84 -52.48 -3.10 26.46
CA HIS A 84 -52.61 -1.81 25.75
C HIS A 84 -51.38 -1.43 24.89
N ARG A 85 -50.38 -2.32 24.75
CA ARG A 85 -49.13 -2.07 24.02
C ARG A 85 -48.43 -0.77 24.43
N ASP A 86 -48.38 -0.50 25.73
CA ASP A 86 -47.61 0.62 26.25
C ASP A 86 -46.11 0.31 26.10
N LYS A 87 -45.38 1.19 25.41
CA LYS A 87 -43.94 1.06 25.17
C LYS A 87 -43.13 1.04 26.48
N ASN A 88 -43.57 1.76 27.51
CA ASN A 88 -42.89 1.78 28.79
C ASN A 88 -42.99 0.43 29.50
N ILE A 89 -44.17 -0.22 29.43
CA ILE A 89 -44.38 -1.54 30.02
C ILE A 89 -43.54 -2.58 29.28
N ASP A 90 -43.44 -2.50 27.95
CA ASP A 90 -42.58 -3.39 27.17
C ASP A 90 -41.10 -3.22 27.54
N MET A 91 -40.62 -1.99 27.70
CA MET A 91 -39.24 -1.71 28.14
C MET A 91 -38.98 -2.27 29.55
N VAL A 92 -39.87 -2.02 30.52
CA VAL A 92 -39.72 -2.57 31.88
C VAL A 92 -39.79 -4.11 31.87
N ASN A 93 -40.60 -4.70 31.02
CA ASN A 93 -40.64 -6.16 30.86
C ASN A 93 -39.35 -6.73 30.26
N GLN A 94 -38.69 -6.05 29.33
CA GLN A 94 -37.36 -6.46 28.85
C GLN A 94 -36.35 -6.44 29.99
N ILE A 95 -36.36 -5.38 30.81
CA ILE A 95 -35.49 -5.27 31.99
C ILE A 95 -35.75 -6.42 32.98
N ARG A 96 -37.02 -6.78 33.22
CA ARG A 96 -37.40 -7.92 34.07
C ARG A 96 -36.87 -9.24 33.53
N GLU A 97 -36.99 -9.48 32.24
CA GLU A 97 -36.48 -10.70 31.60
C GLU A 97 -34.96 -10.80 31.72
N SER A 98 -34.23 -9.71 31.45
CA SER A 98 -32.78 -9.69 31.59
C SER A 98 -32.33 -9.80 33.05
N LEU A 99 -33.03 -9.14 34.00
CA LEU A 99 -32.80 -9.33 35.43
C LEU A 99 -33.09 -10.76 35.88
N ALA A 100 -34.08 -11.43 35.29
CA ALA A 100 -34.39 -12.83 35.59
C ALA A 100 -33.30 -13.76 35.05
N ILE A 101 -32.74 -13.50 33.86
CA ILE A 101 -31.59 -14.23 33.31
C ILE A 101 -30.32 -14.04 34.16
N MET A 102 -30.06 -12.81 34.61
CA MET A 102 -29.01 -12.52 35.60
C MET A 102 -29.38 -13.08 37.00
N GLY A 103 -30.67 -13.33 37.21
CA GLY A 103 -31.34 -13.59 38.47
C GLY A 103 -31.38 -15.06 38.89
N ASP A 104 -30.93 -15.99 38.06
CA ASP A 104 -30.58 -17.35 38.48
C ASP A 104 -29.48 -17.35 39.57
N ASN A 105 -28.81 -16.21 39.78
CA ASN A 105 -27.90 -15.90 40.90
C ASN A 105 -28.41 -14.77 41.84
N SER A 106 -29.64 -14.28 41.67
CA SER A 106 -30.17 -13.19 42.51
C SER A 106 -30.60 -13.74 43.87
N THR A 107 -29.97 -13.21 44.92
CA THR A 107 -30.28 -13.61 46.29
C THR A 107 -31.11 -12.52 46.95
N ALA A 108 -32.15 -12.89 47.69
CA ALA A 108 -32.96 -11.96 48.46
C ALA A 108 -32.79 -12.18 49.96
N PHE A 109 -32.69 -11.10 50.73
CA PHE A 109 -32.53 -11.15 52.18
C PHE A 109 -33.38 -10.07 52.85
N SER A 110 -34.15 -10.41 53.89
CA SER A 110 -34.83 -9.41 54.72
C SER A 110 -34.05 -9.11 55.98
N LEU A 111 -34.03 -7.83 56.32
CA LEU A 111 -33.43 -7.33 57.55
C LEU A 111 -34.48 -6.50 58.30
N PRO A 112 -34.94 -6.90 59.49
CA PRO A 112 -35.95 -6.16 60.23
C PRO A 112 -35.43 -4.79 60.67
N GLN A 113 -36.33 -3.97 61.20
CA GLN A 113 -35.93 -2.70 61.76
C GLN A 113 -35.09 -2.94 63.03
N PRO A 114 -33.89 -2.34 63.15
CA PRO A 114 -33.02 -2.55 64.30
C PRO A 114 -33.56 -2.00 65.63
N HIS A 115 -34.24 -0.85 65.59
CA HIS A 115 -34.87 -0.22 66.74
C HIS A 115 -35.95 0.78 66.28
N LEU A 116 -36.97 1.02 67.12
CA LEU A 116 -37.96 2.10 66.96
C LEU A 116 -37.33 3.51 66.82
N GLN A 117 -36.28 3.83 67.58
CA GLN A 117 -35.63 5.15 67.60
C GLN A 117 -34.54 5.23 66.51
N ARG A 118 -34.95 5.51 65.28
CA ARG A 118 -34.06 5.52 64.10
C ARG A 118 -32.89 6.50 64.21
N THR A 119 -33.07 7.63 64.88
CA THR A 119 -32.05 8.70 64.95
C THR A 119 -30.88 8.40 65.88
N LYS A 120 -31.02 7.42 66.77
CA LYS A 120 -29.98 7.05 67.76
C LYS A 120 -29.25 5.76 67.42
N LEU A 121 -29.53 5.16 66.25
CA LEU A 121 -29.00 3.84 65.87
C LEU A 121 -27.46 3.76 65.87
N CYS A 122 -26.76 4.87 65.56
CA CYS A 122 -25.30 4.87 65.52
C CYS A 122 -24.66 4.89 66.93
N ASP A 123 -25.41 5.32 67.94
CA ASP A 123 -24.93 5.47 69.32
C ASP A 123 -25.29 4.26 70.19
N MET A 124 -26.16 3.37 69.68
CA MET A 124 -26.65 2.18 70.37
C MET A 124 -25.66 1.02 70.25
N LYS A 125 -25.53 0.24 71.32
CA LYS A 125 -24.82 -1.05 71.30
C LYS A 125 -25.73 -2.16 70.80
N ASP A 126 -25.15 -3.25 70.33
CA ASP A 126 -25.91 -4.43 69.86
C ASP A 126 -26.92 -4.98 70.88
N VAL A 127 -26.66 -4.79 72.17
CA VAL A 127 -27.55 -5.21 73.28
C VAL A 127 -28.85 -4.39 73.31
N GLU A 128 -28.82 -3.17 72.79
CA GLU A 128 -29.98 -2.26 72.72
C GLU A 128 -30.80 -2.46 71.45
N LEU A 129 -30.28 -3.23 70.48
CA LEU A 129 -30.98 -3.52 69.23
C LEU A 129 -31.90 -4.73 69.39
N ASP A 130 -32.87 -4.87 68.48
CA ASP A 130 -33.71 -6.05 68.39
C ASP A 130 -32.82 -7.32 68.23
N PRO A 131 -32.92 -8.32 69.13
CA PRO A 131 -32.13 -9.55 69.03
C PRO A 131 -32.31 -10.29 67.70
N LEU A 132 -33.51 -10.21 67.10
CA LEU A 132 -33.79 -10.79 65.78
C LEU A 132 -33.01 -10.05 64.69
N TYR A 133 -32.93 -8.71 64.77
CA TYR A 133 -32.11 -7.91 63.87
C TYR A 133 -30.65 -8.30 63.96
N VAL A 134 -30.08 -8.37 65.16
CA VAL A 134 -28.67 -8.74 65.36
C VAL A 134 -28.41 -10.12 64.75
N LYS A 135 -29.27 -11.11 65.04
CA LYS A 135 -29.15 -12.46 64.47
C LYS A 135 -29.24 -12.47 62.93
N LYS A 136 -30.15 -11.70 62.33
CA LYS A 136 -30.27 -11.60 60.86
C LYS A 136 -29.10 -10.83 60.25
N ARG A 137 -28.58 -9.79 60.92
CA ARG A 137 -27.39 -9.05 60.48
C ARG A 137 -26.17 -9.97 60.40
N GLU A 138 -25.96 -10.84 61.38
CA GLU A 138 -24.85 -11.82 61.32
C GLU A 138 -25.05 -12.82 60.18
N LYS A 139 -26.27 -13.33 59.97
CA LYS A 139 -26.58 -14.18 58.80
C LYS A 139 -26.35 -13.48 57.47
N LEU A 140 -26.64 -12.17 57.38
CA LEU A 140 -26.36 -11.39 56.19
C LEU A 140 -24.86 -11.32 55.90
N LYS A 141 -24.02 -11.16 56.94
CA LYS A 141 -22.55 -11.18 56.78
C LYS A 141 -22.08 -12.54 56.25
N GLU A 142 -22.59 -13.64 56.82
CA GLU A 142 -22.30 -15.00 56.35
C GLU A 142 -22.72 -15.21 54.90
N LEU A 143 -23.91 -14.71 54.53
CA LEU A 143 -24.42 -14.78 53.17
C LEU A 143 -23.51 -14.01 52.20
N VAL A 144 -23.17 -12.75 52.51
CA VAL A 144 -22.28 -11.92 51.67
C VAL A 144 -20.91 -12.59 51.52
N ALA A 145 -20.35 -13.16 52.59
CA ALA A 145 -19.09 -13.88 52.55
C ALA A 145 -19.14 -15.14 51.67
N SER A 146 -20.29 -15.81 51.56
CA SER A 146 -20.44 -17.00 50.73
C SER A 146 -20.57 -16.69 49.22
N ILE A 147 -21.19 -15.56 48.87
CA ILE A 147 -21.44 -15.18 47.47
C ILE A 147 -20.29 -14.39 46.84
N ILE A 148 -19.48 -13.69 47.64
CA ILE A 148 -18.43 -12.80 47.13
C ILE A 148 -17.31 -13.57 46.42
N ARG A 149 -16.87 -13.02 45.30
CA ARG A 149 -15.76 -13.51 44.49
C ARG A 149 -14.84 -12.35 44.09
N PRO A 150 -13.53 -12.58 43.92
CA PRO A 150 -12.64 -11.56 43.37
C PRO A 150 -13.16 -11.04 42.04
N LYS A 151 -13.05 -9.73 41.82
CA LYS A 151 -13.58 -9.14 40.59
C LYS A 151 -12.70 -9.52 39.40
N ILE A 152 -13.30 -10.09 38.36
CA ILE A 152 -12.59 -10.46 37.14
C ILE A 152 -12.88 -9.44 36.04
N VAL A 153 -11.81 -8.88 35.48
CA VAL A 153 -11.83 -7.98 34.32
C VAL A 153 -10.80 -8.49 33.32
N GLN A 154 -11.22 -8.69 32.06
CA GLN A 154 -10.38 -9.24 30.99
C GLN A 154 -9.71 -10.58 31.37
N GLY A 155 -10.47 -11.47 32.01
CA GLY A 155 -9.96 -12.77 32.47
C GLY A 155 -8.96 -12.74 33.63
N LYS A 156 -8.66 -11.56 34.20
CA LYS A 156 -7.74 -11.40 35.34
C LYS A 156 -8.47 -10.86 36.57
N THR A 157 -8.05 -11.31 37.74
CA THR A 157 -8.56 -10.78 39.01
C THR A 157 -7.96 -9.40 39.28
N LEU A 158 -8.80 -8.39 39.51
CA LEU A 158 -8.35 -7.03 39.82
C LEU A 158 -7.67 -6.98 41.20
N ASN A 159 -6.44 -6.49 41.23
CA ASN A 159 -5.78 -6.03 42.44
C ASN A 159 -6.05 -4.53 42.72
N GLY A 160 -5.55 -4.00 43.84
CA GLY A 160 -5.80 -2.60 44.23
C GLY A 160 -5.29 -1.56 43.22
N LYS A 161 -4.14 -1.79 42.57
CA LYS A 161 -3.60 -0.86 41.57
C LYS A 161 -4.41 -0.90 40.27
N GLU A 162 -4.75 -2.11 39.83
CA GLU A 162 -5.57 -2.32 38.63
C GLU A 162 -6.98 -1.75 38.82
N PHE A 163 -7.56 -1.90 40.01
CA PHE A 163 -8.85 -1.32 40.35
C PHE A 163 -8.83 0.21 40.29
N VAL A 164 -7.78 0.86 40.80
CA VAL A 164 -7.63 2.32 40.71
C VAL A 164 -7.49 2.76 39.26
N SER A 165 -6.64 2.10 38.47
CA SER A 165 -6.49 2.44 37.05
C SER A 165 -7.81 2.25 36.28
N PHE A 166 -8.54 1.18 36.56
CA PHE A 166 -9.86 0.93 35.98
C PHE A 166 -10.88 2.01 36.37
N LEU A 167 -10.89 2.43 37.64
CA LEU A 167 -11.73 3.51 38.12
C LEU A 167 -11.40 4.85 37.44
N GLU A 168 -10.13 5.19 37.31
CA GLU A 168 -9.68 6.41 36.63
C GLU A 168 -10.14 6.44 35.17
N GLN A 169 -10.02 5.32 34.44
CA GLN A 169 -10.50 5.21 33.06
C GLN A 169 -12.01 5.47 32.96
N ILE A 170 -12.81 4.90 33.87
CA ILE A 170 -14.26 5.12 33.89
C ILE A 170 -14.59 6.56 34.32
N LEU A 171 -13.85 7.15 35.25
CA LEU A 171 -14.09 8.53 35.68
C LEU A 171 -13.69 9.56 34.61
N GLU A 172 -12.59 9.34 33.90
CA GLU A 172 -12.18 10.21 32.80
C GLU A 172 -13.23 10.18 31.66
N ALA A 173 -13.79 8.99 31.40
CA ALA A 173 -14.94 8.83 30.50
C ALA A 173 -16.16 9.64 30.96
N LEU A 174 -16.52 9.53 32.24
CA LEU A 174 -17.65 10.22 32.85
C LEU A 174 -17.49 11.75 32.87
N ASN A 175 -16.27 12.24 33.15
CA ASN A 175 -15.98 13.66 33.31
C ASN A 175 -15.91 14.45 31.99
N LYS A 176 -15.79 13.76 30.84
CA LYS A 176 -15.80 14.40 29.50
C LYS A 176 -17.19 14.88 29.05
N GLY A 177 -18.20 14.81 29.92
CA GLY A 177 -19.44 15.58 29.79
C GLY A 177 -20.61 14.87 29.12
N GLU A 178 -20.43 13.63 28.66
CA GLU A 178 -21.55 12.76 28.34
C GLU A 178 -21.88 11.96 29.60
N ILE A 179 -23.13 12.01 30.09
CA ILE A 179 -23.62 10.91 30.91
C ILE A 179 -23.44 9.69 30.01
N PRO A 180 -22.57 8.73 30.33
CA PRO A 180 -22.30 7.65 29.41
C PRO A 180 -23.59 6.89 29.25
N SER A 181 -24.21 7.04 28.08
CA SER A 181 -25.04 6.00 27.55
C SER A 181 -24.15 4.77 27.38
N THR A 182 -24.74 3.59 27.40
CA THR A 182 -24.03 2.33 27.13
C THR A 182 -23.16 2.41 25.87
N GLY A 183 -23.59 3.16 24.85
CA GLY A 183 -22.80 3.39 23.64
C GLY A 183 -21.54 4.24 23.80
N SER A 184 -21.54 5.28 24.64
CA SER A 184 -20.35 6.12 24.86
C SER A 184 -19.24 5.34 25.59
N LEU A 185 -19.61 4.45 26.53
CA LEU A 185 -18.64 3.55 27.19
C LEU A 185 -18.03 2.55 26.20
N VAL A 186 -18.84 1.95 25.34
CA VAL A 186 -18.38 1.01 24.31
C VAL A 186 -17.33 1.66 23.40
N GLU A 187 -17.53 2.92 22.99
CA GLU A 187 -16.57 3.65 22.16
C GLU A 187 -15.20 3.84 22.81
N ILE A 188 -15.18 4.08 24.13
CA ILE A 188 -13.93 4.31 24.88
C ILE A 188 -13.10 3.03 24.96
N PHE A 189 -13.74 1.89 25.26
CA PHE A 189 -13.04 0.60 25.28
C PHE A 189 -12.60 0.17 23.87
N ASN A 190 -13.34 0.55 22.84
CA ASN A 190 -12.99 0.26 21.45
C ASN A 190 -11.88 1.14 20.89
N LYS A 191 -11.52 2.25 21.55
CA LYS A 191 -10.52 3.19 21.05
C LYS A 191 -9.15 2.54 20.84
N ASP A 192 -8.65 1.81 21.83
CA ASP A 192 -7.35 1.14 21.74
C ASP A 192 -7.34 0.04 20.68
N ILE A 193 -8.48 -0.64 20.49
CA ILE A 193 -8.65 -1.67 19.45
C ILE A 193 -8.65 -1.03 18.07
N LEU A 194 -9.37 0.09 17.92
CA LEU A 194 -9.41 0.86 16.68
C LEU A 194 -8.00 1.29 16.27
N GLU A 195 -7.21 1.83 17.20
CA GLU A 195 -5.83 2.23 16.93
C GLU A 195 -4.95 1.05 16.51
N LYS A 196 -5.06 -0.11 17.18
CA LYS A 196 -4.35 -1.33 16.78
C LYS A 196 -4.75 -1.82 15.39
N CYS A 197 -6.04 -1.81 15.06
CA CYS A 197 -6.53 -2.20 13.74
C CYS A 197 -6.05 -1.22 12.65
N LEU A 198 -6.02 0.08 12.95
CA LEU A 198 -5.50 1.09 12.03
C LEU A 198 -3.99 0.93 11.79
N GLN A 199 -3.22 0.58 12.83
CA GLN A 199 -1.80 0.24 12.71
C GLN A 199 -1.60 -1.03 11.89
N LEU A 200 -2.43 -2.06 12.07
CA LEU A 200 -2.40 -3.28 11.25
C LEU A 200 -2.64 -2.96 9.78
N TYR A 201 -3.67 -2.18 9.45
CA TYR A 201 -3.95 -1.72 8.09
C TYR A 201 -2.76 -0.94 7.51
N SER A 202 -2.26 0.04 8.26
CA SER A 202 -1.14 0.90 7.81
C SER A 202 0.14 0.10 7.59
N GLY A 203 0.43 -0.85 8.48
CA GLY A 203 1.57 -1.77 8.38
C GLY A 203 1.47 -2.65 7.13
N ARG A 204 0.30 -3.21 6.84
CA ARG A 204 0.06 -3.98 5.60
C ARG A 204 0.28 -3.13 4.36
N MET A 205 -0.34 -1.94 4.30
CA MET A 205 -0.21 -1.04 3.16
C MET A 205 1.23 -0.59 2.92
N ALA A 206 2.03 -0.45 3.99
CA ALA A 206 3.45 -0.08 3.90
C ALA A 206 4.35 -1.19 3.33
N THR A 207 3.92 -2.46 3.32
CA THR A 207 4.72 -3.56 2.73
C THR A 207 4.75 -3.53 1.20
N PHE A 208 3.79 -2.86 0.56
CA PHE A 208 3.71 -2.79 -0.90
C PHE A 208 4.64 -1.72 -1.47
N SER A 209 5.41 -2.09 -2.50
CA SER A 209 6.31 -1.17 -3.20
C SER A 209 5.55 -0.37 -4.27
N LEU A 210 5.33 0.92 -4.01
CA LEU A 210 4.76 1.87 -4.97
C LEU A 210 5.79 2.28 -6.05
N PRO A 211 5.40 2.53 -7.32
CA PRO A 211 4.02 2.66 -7.79
C PRO A 211 3.37 1.36 -8.25
N LEU A 212 2.04 1.27 -8.06
CA LEU A 212 1.19 0.16 -8.47
C LEU A 212 0.08 0.63 -9.42
N SER A 213 -0.47 -0.31 -10.20
CA SER A 213 -1.68 -0.08 -10.98
C SER A 213 -2.88 0.23 -10.06
N GLU A 214 -3.87 0.97 -10.55
CA GLU A 214 -5.08 1.29 -9.78
C GLU A 214 -5.81 0.04 -9.30
N ALA A 215 -5.96 -0.96 -10.17
CA ALA A 215 -6.61 -2.23 -9.83
C ALA A 215 -5.84 -3.00 -8.74
N SER A 216 -4.51 -3.07 -8.85
CA SER A 216 -3.67 -3.75 -7.84
C SER A 216 -3.67 -3.00 -6.50
N LEU A 217 -3.67 -1.67 -6.52
CA LEU A 217 -3.73 -0.86 -5.31
C LEU A 217 -5.09 -1.02 -4.61
N GLN A 218 -6.19 -1.01 -5.37
CA GLN A 218 -7.53 -1.21 -4.85
C GLN A 218 -7.72 -2.60 -4.25
N ASP A 219 -7.28 -3.66 -4.93
CA ASP A 219 -7.34 -5.04 -4.40
C ASP A 219 -6.49 -5.18 -3.12
N SER A 220 -5.31 -4.54 -3.06
CA SER A 220 -4.47 -4.51 -1.86
C SER A 220 -5.14 -3.75 -0.69
N HIS A 221 -5.82 -2.65 -0.99
CA HIS A 221 -6.63 -1.90 -0.03
C HIS A 221 -7.78 -2.75 0.50
N ASP A 222 -8.58 -3.34 -0.38
CA ASP A 222 -9.75 -4.13 -0.01
C ASP A 222 -9.38 -5.32 0.87
N ARG A 223 -8.29 -6.03 0.53
CA ARG A 223 -7.75 -7.13 1.37
C ARG A 223 -7.30 -6.63 2.74
N SER A 224 -6.48 -5.59 2.79
CA SER A 224 -5.96 -5.05 4.04
C SER A 224 -7.07 -4.48 4.93
N ARG A 225 -8.08 -3.84 4.31
CA ARG A 225 -9.27 -3.33 4.98
C ARG A 225 -10.10 -4.46 5.56
N ASN A 226 -10.34 -5.53 4.80
CA ASN A 226 -11.10 -6.69 5.26
C ASN A 226 -10.40 -7.39 6.42
N GLU A 227 -9.07 -7.55 6.38
CA GLU A 227 -8.29 -8.07 7.51
C GLU A 227 -8.43 -7.20 8.76
N ALA A 228 -8.29 -5.87 8.63
CA ALA A 228 -8.43 -4.94 9.75
C ALA A 228 -9.85 -4.93 10.34
N MET A 229 -10.87 -5.00 9.47
CA MET A 229 -12.27 -5.06 9.89
C MET A 229 -12.59 -6.38 10.58
N GLN A 230 -12.09 -7.50 10.07
CA GLN A 230 -12.27 -8.81 10.70
C GLN A 230 -11.57 -8.89 12.07
N ALA A 231 -10.37 -8.31 12.19
CA ALA A 231 -9.68 -8.22 13.47
C ALA A 231 -10.46 -7.35 14.48
N PHE A 232 -11.07 -6.25 14.01
CA PHE A 232 -11.92 -5.41 14.83
C PHE A 232 -13.19 -6.16 15.26
N ASP A 233 -13.88 -6.83 14.35
CA ASP A 233 -15.07 -7.66 14.59
C ASP A 233 -14.85 -8.71 15.68
N GLN A 234 -13.64 -9.28 15.77
CA GLN A 234 -13.30 -10.27 16.79
C GLN A 234 -13.04 -9.66 18.18
N GLN A 235 -12.54 -8.43 18.24
CA GLN A 235 -12.03 -7.84 19.49
C GLN A 235 -12.93 -6.75 20.07
N HIS A 236 -13.74 -6.06 19.25
CA HIS A 236 -14.51 -4.91 19.70
C HIS A 236 -15.56 -5.30 20.76
N PHE A 237 -15.87 -4.34 21.61
CA PHE A 237 -16.92 -4.39 22.61
C PHE A 237 -18.22 -3.83 22.06
N GLY A 238 -19.36 -4.23 22.65
CA GLY A 238 -20.70 -3.77 22.34
C GLY A 238 -21.32 -4.42 21.09
N ARG A 239 -22.56 -4.91 21.21
CA ARG A 239 -23.27 -5.61 20.11
C ARG A 239 -24.16 -4.66 19.33
N HIS A 240 -24.89 -3.79 20.02
CA HIS A 240 -25.81 -2.83 19.39
C HIS A 240 -25.21 -1.44 19.23
N HIS A 241 -24.24 -1.08 20.10
CA HIS A 241 -23.67 0.26 20.11
C HIS A 241 -22.28 0.38 19.46
N ALA A 242 -21.64 -0.72 19.05
CA ALA A 242 -20.33 -0.67 18.36
C ALA A 242 -20.39 -0.12 16.93
N LYS A 243 -21.59 0.02 16.35
CA LYS A 243 -21.77 0.48 14.96
C LYS A 243 -21.05 1.82 14.70
N LYS A 244 -21.04 2.73 15.67
CA LYS A 244 -20.33 4.00 15.56
C LYS A 244 -18.80 3.81 15.49
N SER A 245 -18.24 2.92 16.32
CA SER A 245 -16.81 2.58 16.28
C SER A 245 -16.41 1.88 14.96
N VAL A 246 -17.28 1.04 14.40
CA VAL A 246 -17.05 0.39 13.10
C VAL A 246 -16.99 1.42 11.97
N VAL A 247 -17.95 2.36 11.94
CA VAL A 247 -17.96 3.46 10.96
C VAL A 247 -16.71 4.34 11.13
N GLN A 248 -16.34 4.65 12.37
CA GLN A 248 -15.14 5.45 12.65
C GLN A 248 -13.85 4.76 12.16
N LEU A 249 -13.70 3.45 12.37
CA LEU A 249 -12.55 2.70 11.86
C LEU A 249 -12.48 2.78 10.33
N ASP A 250 -13.62 2.60 9.64
CA ASP A 250 -13.68 2.70 8.19
C ASP A 250 -13.29 4.10 7.68
N GLU A 251 -13.80 5.16 8.33
CA GLU A 251 -13.44 6.53 7.99
C GLU A 251 -11.93 6.82 8.14
N GLU A 252 -11.32 6.34 9.23
CA GLU A 252 -9.87 6.49 9.44
C GLU A 252 -9.05 5.68 8.42
N ILE A 253 -9.48 4.47 8.08
CA ILE A 253 -8.87 3.66 7.01
C ILE A 253 -8.94 4.42 5.67
N GLN A 254 -10.09 5.01 5.34
CA GLN A 254 -10.26 5.79 4.11
C GLN A 254 -9.35 7.03 4.08
N LYS A 255 -9.14 7.71 5.21
CA LYS A 255 -8.19 8.83 5.31
C LYS A 255 -6.75 8.38 5.02
N VAL A 256 -6.31 7.28 5.61
CA VAL A 256 -4.98 6.70 5.35
C VAL A 256 -4.87 6.27 3.89
N TYR A 257 -5.90 5.63 3.34
CA TYR A 257 -5.91 5.19 1.94
C TYR A 257 -5.74 6.35 0.96
N LYS A 258 -6.45 7.47 1.16
CA LYS A 258 -6.27 8.69 0.34
C LYS A 258 -4.82 9.16 0.30
N ASN A 259 -4.12 9.12 1.44
CA ASN A 259 -2.69 9.47 1.49
C ASN A 259 -1.82 8.49 0.68
N VAL A 260 -2.12 7.19 0.74
CA VAL A 260 -1.40 6.16 -0.06
C VAL A 260 -1.64 6.37 -1.56
N VAL A 261 -2.87 6.69 -1.97
CA VAL A 261 -3.21 6.99 -3.37
C VAL A 261 -2.39 8.19 -3.88
N LEU A 262 -2.34 9.27 -3.11
CA LEU A 262 -1.54 10.46 -3.46
C LEU A 262 -0.04 10.13 -3.60
N GLN A 263 0.50 9.32 -2.69
CA GLN A 263 1.90 8.86 -2.79
C GLN A 263 2.14 7.97 -4.01
N ASN A 264 1.18 7.12 -4.36
CA ASN A 264 1.23 6.26 -5.53
C ASN A 264 1.25 7.09 -6.82
N GLU A 265 0.37 8.08 -6.92
CA GLU A 265 0.26 8.99 -8.07
C GLU A 265 1.54 9.81 -8.25
N TYR A 266 2.10 10.35 -7.16
CA TYR A 266 3.36 11.08 -7.19
C TYR A 266 4.51 10.20 -7.70
N LYS A 267 4.66 8.98 -7.18
CA LYS A 267 5.73 8.06 -7.59
C LYS A 267 5.54 7.58 -9.04
N SER A 268 4.31 7.30 -9.44
CA SER A 268 3.97 6.94 -10.83
C SER A 268 4.33 8.06 -11.79
N SER A 269 3.95 9.30 -11.47
CA SER A 269 4.26 10.48 -12.30
C SER A 269 5.77 10.68 -12.42
N LYS A 270 6.52 10.59 -11.30
CA LYS A 270 7.97 10.72 -11.31
C LYS A 270 8.66 9.65 -12.17
N LEU A 271 8.18 8.41 -12.11
CA LEU A 271 8.71 7.30 -12.91
C LEU A 271 8.46 7.53 -14.40
N CYS A 272 7.22 7.84 -14.77
CA CYS A 272 6.82 8.01 -16.17
C CYS A 272 7.42 9.28 -16.79
N GLU A 273 7.57 10.37 -16.03
CA GLU A 273 8.32 11.56 -16.46
C GLU A 273 9.78 11.21 -16.76
N ALA A 274 10.46 10.49 -15.86
CA ALA A 274 11.86 10.11 -16.08
C ALA A 274 12.04 9.23 -17.32
N LEU A 275 11.10 8.34 -17.61
CA LEU A 275 11.08 7.54 -18.84
C LEU A 275 10.82 8.39 -20.08
N TYR A 276 9.89 9.35 -19.98
CA TYR A 276 9.59 10.30 -21.04
C TYR A 276 10.83 11.14 -21.39
N THR A 277 11.47 11.78 -20.41
CA THR A 277 12.68 12.60 -20.61
C THR A 277 13.81 11.76 -21.19
N ARG A 278 14.04 10.54 -20.69
CA ARG A 278 15.06 9.63 -21.25
C ARG A 278 14.79 9.30 -22.71
N CYS A 279 13.52 9.10 -23.06
CA CYS A 279 13.14 8.86 -24.44
C CYS A 279 13.35 10.10 -25.31
N GLU A 280 12.92 11.27 -24.85
CA GLU A 280 13.12 12.55 -25.53
C GLU A 280 14.61 12.81 -25.81
N ASP A 281 15.47 12.68 -24.79
CA ASP A 281 16.93 12.78 -24.93
C ASP A 281 17.49 11.81 -25.98
N MET A 282 17.01 10.57 -25.99
CA MET A 282 17.41 9.57 -26.98
C MET A 282 16.96 9.96 -28.39
N MET A 283 15.74 10.49 -28.53
CA MET A 283 15.22 10.94 -29.83
C MET A 283 16.02 12.13 -30.36
N ASP A 284 16.36 13.10 -29.51
CA ASP A 284 17.17 14.26 -29.88
C ASP A 284 18.59 13.85 -30.31
N GLN A 285 19.20 12.90 -29.62
CA GLN A 285 20.49 12.33 -30.03
C GLN A 285 20.41 11.65 -31.41
N LEU A 286 19.31 10.94 -31.69
CA LEU A 286 19.09 10.28 -32.98
C LEU A 286 18.76 11.27 -34.12
N GLN A 287 18.29 12.48 -33.80
CA GLN A 287 18.08 13.54 -34.80
C GLN A 287 19.41 14.15 -35.31
N VAL A 288 20.48 14.09 -34.53
CA VAL A 288 21.79 14.72 -34.85
C VAL A 288 22.86 13.67 -35.17
N LEU A 289 22.47 12.49 -35.68
CA LEU A 289 23.42 11.49 -36.15
C LEU A 289 24.34 12.05 -37.22
N ARG A 290 25.63 11.67 -37.20
CA ARG A 290 26.62 12.13 -38.18
C ARG A 290 26.28 11.57 -39.54
N LEU A 291 25.98 10.28 -39.60
CA LEU A 291 25.46 9.62 -40.79
C LEU A 291 23.96 9.39 -40.61
N PRO A 292 23.10 10.02 -41.44
CA PRO A 292 21.66 9.84 -41.31
C PRO A 292 21.28 8.38 -41.62
N SER A 293 20.52 7.75 -40.72
CA SER A 293 19.91 6.42 -40.93
C SER A 293 18.50 6.37 -40.36
N MET A 294 17.54 6.09 -41.23
CA MET A 294 16.13 5.88 -40.92
C MET A 294 15.93 4.58 -40.13
N ALA A 295 16.69 3.52 -40.45
CA ALA A 295 16.59 2.24 -39.75
C ALA A 295 17.01 2.37 -38.28
N LYS A 296 18.12 3.08 -38.00
CA LYS A 296 18.58 3.36 -36.63
C LYS A 296 17.58 4.21 -35.85
N PHE A 297 17.01 5.23 -36.48
CA PHE A 297 15.98 6.08 -35.88
C PHE A 297 14.71 5.29 -35.52
N ASN A 298 14.20 4.47 -36.45
CA ASN A 298 13.02 3.62 -36.21
C ASN A 298 13.27 2.58 -35.10
N ALA A 299 14.48 2.02 -35.01
CA ALA A 299 14.84 1.12 -33.91
C ALA A 299 14.81 1.85 -32.55
N GLY A 300 15.26 3.11 -32.51
CA GLY A 300 15.15 3.98 -31.33
C GLY A 300 13.70 4.23 -30.91
N LEU A 301 12.82 4.57 -31.86
CA LEU A 301 11.38 4.73 -31.61
C LEU A 301 10.77 3.49 -30.97
N LEU A 302 11.01 2.31 -31.56
CA LEU A 302 10.48 1.04 -31.05
C LEU A 302 11.00 0.74 -29.65
N LYS A 303 12.30 0.98 -29.41
CA LYS A 303 12.92 0.77 -28.11
C LYS A 303 12.31 1.68 -27.04
N CYS A 304 12.09 2.96 -27.36
CA CYS A 304 11.44 3.88 -26.45
C CYS A 304 10.00 3.45 -26.14
N ASN A 305 9.21 3.16 -27.17
CA ASN A 305 7.81 2.77 -26.99
C ASN A 305 7.70 1.52 -26.11
N HIS A 306 8.52 0.51 -26.38
CA HIS A 306 8.58 -0.72 -25.58
C HIS A 306 9.04 -0.46 -24.14
N SER A 307 10.09 0.33 -23.92
CA SER A 307 10.58 0.66 -22.57
C SER A 307 9.51 1.40 -21.77
N PHE A 308 8.82 2.37 -22.39
CA PHE A 308 7.75 3.11 -21.74
C PHE A 308 6.55 2.19 -21.39
N GLU A 309 6.11 1.36 -22.33
CA GLU A 309 4.95 0.48 -22.14
C GLU A 309 5.14 -0.52 -20.98
N HIS A 310 6.36 -1.05 -20.83
CA HIS A 310 6.69 -2.05 -19.81
C HIS A 310 7.15 -1.45 -18.47
N GLU A 311 7.84 -0.31 -18.47
CA GLU A 311 8.41 0.26 -17.25
C GLU A 311 7.51 1.32 -16.58
N CYS A 312 6.69 2.06 -17.34
CA CYS A 312 5.77 3.04 -16.75
C CYS A 312 4.53 2.32 -16.18
N VAL A 313 4.34 2.45 -14.86
CA VAL A 313 3.26 1.81 -14.10
C VAL A 313 2.54 2.83 -13.23
N GLY A 314 1.22 2.64 -13.08
CA GLY A 314 0.35 3.41 -12.20
C GLY A 314 -0.55 4.40 -12.94
N PRO A 315 -1.28 5.25 -12.19
CA PRO A 315 -2.33 6.13 -12.73
C PRO A 315 -1.80 7.15 -13.75
N ALA A 316 -0.53 7.55 -13.63
CA ALA A 316 0.06 8.52 -14.55
C ALA A 316 0.27 7.96 -15.97
N LYS A 317 0.27 6.62 -16.14
CA LYS A 317 0.58 5.96 -17.42
C LYS A 317 -0.28 6.49 -18.57
N VAL A 318 -1.60 6.56 -18.38
CA VAL A 318 -2.56 6.97 -19.42
C VAL A 318 -2.27 8.39 -19.93
N ASN A 319 -1.96 9.30 -19.01
CA ASN A 319 -1.65 10.69 -19.36
C ASN A 319 -0.32 10.80 -20.11
N TYR A 320 0.69 10.05 -19.69
CA TYR A 320 2.02 10.07 -20.32
C TYR A 320 2.07 9.30 -21.65
N GLU A 321 1.23 8.29 -21.82
CA GLU A 321 1.10 7.53 -23.06
C GLU A 321 0.68 8.44 -24.23
N GLN A 322 -0.31 9.30 -24.01
CA GLN A 322 -0.70 10.29 -25.02
C GLN A 322 0.44 11.28 -25.34
N ARG A 323 1.19 11.71 -24.31
CA ARG A 323 2.32 12.65 -24.47
C ARG A 323 3.47 12.01 -25.25
N ILE A 324 3.81 10.76 -24.95
CA ILE A 324 4.92 10.08 -25.61
C ILE A 324 4.60 9.79 -27.07
N MET A 325 3.37 9.32 -27.38
CA MET A 325 2.95 9.10 -28.77
C MET A 325 3.06 10.39 -29.60
N LYS A 326 2.57 11.52 -29.07
CA LYS A 326 2.67 12.82 -29.76
C LYS A 326 4.12 13.27 -29.96
N MET A 327 4.99 13.05 -28.97
CA MET A 327 6.41 13.40 -29.06
C MET A 327 7.14 12.53 -30.10
N LEU A 328 6.86 11.22 -30.13
CA LEU A 328 7.44 10.28 -31.09
C LEU A 328 7.01 10.62 -32.52
N ASP A 329 5.73 10.92 -32.76
CA ASP A 329 5.23 11.34 -34.08
C ASP A 329 5.84 12.67 -34.54
N LYS A 330 5.94 13.65 -33.63
CA LYS A 330 6.60 14.93 -33.93
C LYS A 330 8.08 14.72 -34.28
N SER A 331 8.81 13.93 -33.49
CA SER A 331 10.22 13.63 -33.73
C SER A 331 10.41 12.90 -35.06
N ARG A 332 9.52 11.95 -35.40
CA ARG A 332 9.55 11.23 -36.66
C ARG A 332 9.32 12.12 -37.87
N SER A 333 8.31 12.99 -37.82
CA SER A 333 8.02 13.92 -38.92
C SER A 333 9.15 14.92 -39.15
N LEU A 334 9.75 15.45 -38.08
CA LEU A 334 10.92 16.32 -38.15
C LEU A 334 12.13 15.60 -38.77
N PHE A 335 12.41 14.37 -38.32
CA PHE A 335 13.52 13.57 -38.85
C PHE A 335 13.34 13.31 -40.36
N ILE A 336 12.17 12.86 -40.80
CA ILE A 336 11.89 12.57 -42.22
C ILE A 336 12.09 13.81 -43.09
N LYS A 337 11.66 14.99 -42.62
CA LYS A 337 11.78 16.26 -43.36
C LYS A 337 13.24 16.62 -43.64
N GLU A 338 14.13 16.42 -42.67
CA GLU A 338 15.55 16.75 -42.82
C GLU A 338 16.37 15.60 -43.41
N TYR A 339 15.91 14.35 -43.27
CA TYR A 339 16.63 13.14 -43.65
C TYR A 339 17.06 13.16 -45.12
N ASN A 340 16.14 13.40 -46.04
CA ASN A 340 16.43 13.35 -47.47
C ASN A 340 17.46 14.40 -47.90
N GLN A 341 17.37 15.62 -47.35
CA GLN A 341 18.33 16.69 -47.63
C GLN A 341 19.72 16.37 -47.08
N ARG A 342 19.79 15.85 -45.84
CA ARG A 342 21.06 15.45 -45.21
C ARG A 342 21.71 14.28 -45.94
N LEU A 343 20.90 13.29 -46.35
CA LEU A 343 21.35 12.16 -47.16
C LEU A 343 21.95 12.64 -48.49
N PHE A 344 21.24 13.51 -49.20
CA PHE A 344 21.72 14.07 -50.46
C PHE A 344 23.09 14.76 -50.28
N ASN A 345 23.21 15.64 -49.28
CA ASN A 345 24.47 16.32 -48.98
C ASN A 345 25.62 15.34 -48.66
N TRP A 346 25.31 14.26 -47.93
CA TRP A 346 26.29 13.21 -47.63
C TRP A 346 26.70 12.41 -48.86
N LEU A 347 25.78 12.09 -49.76
CA LEU A 347 26.07 11.39 -51.02
C LEU A 347 26.99 12.24 -51.91
N VAL A 348 26.72 13.55 -52.01
CA VAL A 348 27.58 14.49 -52.74
C VAL A 348 28.97 14.55 -52.11
N ALA A 349 29.07 14.76 -50.79
CA ALA A 349 30.35 14.78 -50.09
C ALA A 349 31.13 13.45 -50.26
N PHE A 350 30.44 12.31 -50.14
CA PHE A 350 31.02 10.98 -50.32
C PHE A 350 31.57 10.78 -51.73
N SER A 351 30.85 11.22 -52.77
CA SER A 351 31.33 11.12 -54.15
C SER A 351 32.61 11.92 -54.38
N LEU A 352 32.72 13.14 -53.84
CA LEU A 352 33.93 13.97 -53.93
C LEU A 352 35.11 13.35 -53.16
N ILE A 353 34.87 12.83 -51.96
CA ILE A 353 35.89 12.11 -51.18
C ILE A 353 36.39 10.89 -51.96
N MET A 354 35.50 10.13 -52.60
CA MET A 354 35.86 8.96 -53.40
C MET A 354 36.70 9.31 -54.63
N VAL A 355 36.49 10.46 -55.28
CA VAL A 355 37.37 10.96 -56.35
C VAL A 355 38.80 11.15 -55.82
N VAL A 356 38.95 11.81 -54.67
CA VAL A 356 40.27 12.05 -54.05
C VAL A 356 40.94 10.73 -53.67
N ILE A 357 40.20 9.80 -53.05
CA ILE A 357 40.72 8.48 -52.67
C ILE A 357 41.14 7.67 -53.90
N GLY A 358 40.29 7.62 -54.94
CA GLY A 358 40.56 6.92 -56.19
C GLY A 358 41.84 7.42 -56.87
N ARG A 359 42.00 8.75 -56.95
CA ARG A 359 43.13 9.39 -57.62
C ARG A 359 44.44 9.30 -56.82
N PHE A 360 44.41 9.56 -55.52
CA PHE A 360 45.63 9.74 -54.72
C PHE A 360 46.02 8.55 -53.86
N ILE A 361 45.06 7.73 -53.42
CA ILE A 361 45.30 6.60 -52.51
C ILE A 361 45.37 5.28 -53.29
N ILE A 362 44.29 4.92 -53.97
CA ILE A 362 44.16 3.61 -54.63
C ILE A 362 44.83 3.64 -56.02
N LYS A 363 44.90 4.82 -56.66
CA LYS A 363 45.41 5.03 -58.03
C LYS A 363 44.71 4.14 -59.06
N PHE A 364 43.41 3.95 -58.88
CA PHE A 364 42.61 3.09 -59.74
C PHE A 364 41.58 3.92 -60.50
N ILE A 365 41.80 4.03 -61.81
CA ILE A 365 41.09 4.98 -62.67
C ILE A 365 39.59 4.67 -62.78
N LEU A 366 39.18 3.40 -62.65
CA LEU A 366 37.77 3.02 -62.72
C LEU A 366 36.97 3.52 -61.50
N ILE A 367 37.58 3.56 -60.30
CA ILE A 367 36.93 4.14 -59.11
C ILE A 367 36.79 5.65 -59.27
N GLU A 368 37.82 6.32 -59.80
CA GLU A 368 37.76 7.75 -60.09
C GLU A 368 36.66 8.08 -61.11
N MET A 369 36.60 7.35 -62.23
CA MET A 369 35.56 7.52 -63.25
C MET A 369 34.16 7.25 -62.68
N GLY A 370 33.99 6.18 -61.89
CA GLY A 370 32.72 5.87 -61.22
C GLY A 370 32.27 6.95 -60.25
N ALA A 371 33.19 7.52 -59.47
CA ALA A 371 32.89 8.60 -58.53
C ALA A 371 32.51 9.91 -59.24
N TRP A 372 33.18 10.25 -60.35
CA TRP A 372 32.80 11.39 -61.19
C TRP A 372 31.42 11.21 -61.83
N LEU A 373 31.12 10.01 -62.33
CA LEU A 373 29.79 9.69 -62.87
C LEU A 373 28.71 9.84 -61.80
N LEU A 374 28.95 9.34 -60.58
CA LEU A 374 28.02 9.50 -59.45
C LEU A 374 27.83 10.98 -59.08
N PHE A 375 28.89 11.77 -59.02
CA PHE A 375 28.81 13.21 -58.71
C PHE A 375 28.00 13.97 -59.76
N ILE A 376 28.32 13.77 -61.06
CA ILE A 376 27.59 14.39 -62.16
C ILE A 376 26.13 13.94 -62.16
N PHE A 377 25.88 12.66 -61.90
CA PHE A 377 24.52 12.13 -61.76
C PHE A 377 23.77 12.87 -60.65
N LEU A 378 24.31 12.98 -59.43
CA LEU A 378 23.64 13.65 -58.30
C LEU A 378 23.35 15.14 -58.58
N GLU A 379 24.28 15.89 -59.16
CA GLU A 379 24.11 17.31 -59.52
C GLU A 379 23.12 17.53 -60.68
N THR A 380 23.10 16.64 -61.66
CA THR A 380 22.18 16.74 -62.80
C THR A 380 20.78 16.27 -62.41
N TYR A 381 20.71 15.24 -61.55
CA TYR A 381 19.47 14.64 -61.08
C TYR A 381 18.62 15.65 -60.30
N THR A 382 19.21 16.54 -59.50
CA THR A 382 18.45 17.59 -58.79
C THR A 382 17.91 18.67 -59.72
N ARG A 383 18.60 18.98 -60.82
CA ARG A 383 18.16 19.99 -61.80
C ARG A 383 17.05 19.50 -62.73
N MET A 384 16.83 18.19 -62.80
CA MET A 384 15.80 17.57 -63.62
C MET A 384 14.40 17.68 -63.00
N PHE A 385 14.30 17.93 -61.69
CA PHE A 385 13.04 18.05 -60.98
C PHE A 385 12.78 19.49 -60.53
N TRP A 386 11.54 19.96 -60.74
CA TRP A 386 11.12 21.32 -60.39
C TRP A 386 10.98 21.52 -58.87
N SER A 387 10.83 20.45 -58.08
CA SER A 387 10.79 20.49 -56.61
C SER A 387 11.55 19.32 -55.97
N ALA A 388 12.18 19.58 -54.82
CA ALA A 388 12.91 18.56 -54.06
C ALA A 388 12.00 17.41 -53.59
N GLU A 389 10.71 17.67 -53.34
CA GLU A 389 9.76 16.64 -52.94
C GLU A 389 9.52 15.62 -54.06
N SER A 390 9.37 16.07 -55.31
CA SER A 390 9.16 15.18 -56.46
C SER A 390 10.35 14.24 -56.73
N LEU A 391 11.56 14.66 -56.33
CA LEU A 391 12.79 13.88 -56.41
C LEU A 391 12.82 12.73 -55.39
N TYR A 392 12.30 12.97 -54.17
CA TYR A 392 12.34 12.00 -53.07
C TYR A 392 11.33 10.85 -53.23
N TYR A 393 10.26 11.02 -54.03
CA TYR A 393 9.27 9.97 -54.31
C TYR A 393 9.60 9.10 -55.54
N ASN A 394 10.77 9.31 -56.17
CA ASN A 394 11.15 8.55 -57.36
C ASN A 394 11.70 7.15 -57.00
N PRO A 395 11.37 6.07 -57.75
CA PRO A 395 11.91 4.73 -57.51
C PRO A 395 13.44 4.65 -57.50
N VAL A 396 14.12 5.48 -58.29
CA VAL A 396 15.59 5.56 -58.30
C VAL A 396 16.13 6.10 -56.98
N TRP A 397 15.45 7.09 -56.38
CA TRP A 397 15.82 7.61 -55.06
C TRP A 397 15.64 6.55 -53.97
N HIS A 398 14.55 5.77 -54.02
CA HIS A 398 14.34 4.67 -53.08
C HIS A 398 15.44 3.60 -53.16
N PHE A 399 15.94 3.29 -54.36
CA PHE A 399 17.08 2.38 -54.51
C PHE A 399 18.38 2.95 -53.89
N ILE A 400 18.62 4.25 -54.07
CA ILE A 400 19.77 4.96 -53.46
C ILE A 400 19.66 4.93 -51.93
N VAL A 401 18.49 5.27 -51.38
CA VAL A 401 18.21 5.21 -49.93
C VAL A 401 18.44 3.81 -49.38
N ALA A 402 17.91 2.76 -50.04
CA ALA A 402 18.09 1.38 -49.59
C ALA A 402 19.56 0.95 -49.57
N THR A 403 20.33 1.34 -50.60
CA THR A 403 21.76 1.07 -50.68
C THR A 403 22.52 1.81 -49.57
N TRP A 404 22.20 3.08 -49.33
CA TRP A 404 22.79 3.88 -48.25
C TRP A 404 22.50 3.29 -46.86
N GLU A 405 21.23 2.97 -46.57
CA GLU A 405 20.82 2.41 -45.29
C GLU A 405 21.54 1.08 -45.00
N THR A 406 21.63 0.20 -45.99
CA THR A 406 22.32 -1.10 -45.85
C THR A 406 23.81 -0.92 -45.57
N LEU A 407 24.42 0.12 -46.14
CA LEU A 407 25.82 0.45 -45.91
C LEU A 407 26.02 1.04 -44.52
N VAL A 408 25.30 2.10 -44.16
CA VAL A 408 25.52 2.89 -42.94
C VAL A 408 25.07 2.15 -41.68
N TYR A 409 23.97 1.42 -41.75
CA TYR A 409 23.38 0.72 -40.62
C TYR A 409 23.01 -0.70 -41.02
N SER A 410 23.82 -1.65 -40.54
CA SER A 410 23.52 -3.08 -40.63
C SER A 410 23.47 -3.70 -39.24
N PRO A 411 22.84 -4.87 -39.07
CA PRO A 411 22.80 -5.57 -37.78
C PRO A 411 24.19 -5.88 -37.19
N ILE A 412 25.23 -5.86 -38.02
CA ILE A 412 26.61 -6.24 -37.69
C ILE A 412 27.50 -4.99 -37.54
N LEU A 413 27.18 -3.88 -38.21
CA LEU A 413 28.06 -2.72 -38.33
C LEU A 413 27.26 -1.40 -38.32
N ASP A 414 27.52 -0.57 -37.31
CA ASP A 414 26.99 0.80 -37.16
C ASP A 414 28.11 1.81 -37.51
N LEU A 415 28.13 2.28 -38.77
CA LEU A 415 29.18 3.18 -39.24
C LEU A 415 29.17 4.54 -38.57
N ASP A 416 28.03 5.00 -38.06
CA ASP A 416 27.99 6.27 -37.32
C ASP A 416 28.91 6.23 -36.08
N ARG A 417 29.02 5.05 -35.44
CA ARG A 417 29.94 4.80 -34.32
C ARG A 417 31.34 4.37 -34.77
N TRP A 418 31.45 3.57 -35.82
CA TRP A 418 32.70 2.90 -36.22
C TRP A 418 33.46 3.55 -37.38
N ALA A 419 32.89 4.52 -38.10
CA ALA A 419 33.54 5.14 -39.27
C ALA A 419 34.88 5.79 -38.93
N ILE A 420 34.98 6.50 -37.80
CA ILE A 420 36.22 7.14 -37.36
C ILE A 420 37.30 6.11 -36.97
N PRO A 421 37.04 5.14 -36.08
CA PRO A 421 38.05 4.15 -35.73
C PRO A 421 38.45 3.26 -36.91
N LEU A 422 37.51 2.87 -37.79
CA LEU A 422 37.83 2.14 -39.02
C LEU A 422 38.69 2.99 -39.96
N GLY A 423 38.35 4.28 -40.13
CA GLY A 423 39.15 5.22 -40.91
C GLY A 423 40.56 5.36 -40.37
N ALA A 424 40.73 5.50 -39.05
CA ALA A 424 42.03 5.58 -38.40
C ALA A 424 42.86 4.30 -38.61
N MET A 425 42.24 3.13 -38.46
CA MET A 425 42.88 1.83 -38.69
C MET A 425 43.37 1.69 -40.14
N VAL A 426 42.54 2.10 -41.12
CA VAL A 426 42.91 2.10 -42.53
C VAL A 426 44.04 3.10 -42.81
N CYS A 427 44.01 4.30 -42.23
CA CYS A 427 45.10 5.27 -42.36
C CYS A 427 46.42 4.74 -41.79
N ILE A 428 46.39 4.12 -40.60
CA ILE A 428 47.56 3.48 -39.99
C ILE A 428 48.08 2.35 -40.88
N PHE A 429 47.19 1.51 -41.42
CA PHE A 429 47.57 0.43 -42.32
C PHE A 429 48.21 0.94 -43.62
N ILE A 430 47.67 2.00 -44.22
CA ILE A 430 48.24 2.62 -45.42
C ILE A 430 49.61 3.23 -45.12
N LEU A 431 49.76 3.93 -43.98
CA LEU A 431 51.05 4.47 -43.55
C LEU A 431 52.06 3.36 -43.28
N TYR A 432 51.66 2.29 -42.61
CA TYR A 432 52.49 1.11 -42.39
C TYR A 432 52.95 0.48 -43.71
N TRP A 433 52.03 0.23 -44.64
CA TRP A 433 52.36 -0.31 -45.97
C TRP A 433 53.29 0.63 -46.74
N ARG A 434 53.07 1.94 -46.67
CA ARG A 434 53.88 2.94 -47.42
C ARG A 434 55.27 3.14 -46.82
N CYS A 435 55.42 2.99 -45.50
CA CYS A 435 56.71 3.05 -44.79
C CYS A 435 57.51 1.76 -44.90
N TYR A 436 56.87 0.58 -44.83
CA TYR A 436 57.55 -0.72 -44.89
C TYR A 436 57.65 -1.32 -46.30
N GLY A 437 56.72 -1.02 -47.20
CA GLY A 437 56.71 -1.51 -48.58
C GLY A 437 57.84 -0.95 -49.45
N LYS A 438 58.41 0.21 -49.10
CA LYS A 438 59.58 0.78 -49.79
C LYS A 438 60.91 0.08 -49.47
N ARG A 439 60.99 -0.80 -48.46
CA ARG A 439 62.24 -1.49 -48.10
C ARG A 439 62.51 -2.79 -48.89
N LYS A 440 61.67 -3.16 -49.87
CA LYS A 440 61.81 -4.43 -50.62
C LYS A 440 62.01 -4.29 -52.14
N HIS A 441 62.69 -3.24 -52.61
CA HIS A 441 63.28 -3.21 -53.96
C HIS A 441 64.70 -2.64 -53.86
N GLY A 442 65.68 -3.53 -53.68
CA GLY A 442 67.08 -3.14 -53.54
C GLY A 442 67.97 -4.21 -52.90
N SER A 443 67.90 -5.46 -53.37
CA SER A 443 68.98 -6.43 -53.17
C SER A 443 69.03 -7.37 -54.36
N ARG A 444 70.08 -7.19 -55.15
CA ARG A 444 70.45 -7.96 -56.33
C ARG A 444 70.81 -9.38 -55.86
N TRP A 445 69.92 -10.35 -56.08
CA TRP A 445 70.24 -11.76 -55.91
C TRP A 445 71.12 -12.20 -57.10
N LEU A 446 72.42 -12.39 -56.86
CA LEU A 446 73.27 -13.24 -57.71
C LEU A 446 73.36 -14.60 -57.02
N LEU A 447 72.62 -15.57 -57.54
CA LEU A 447 72.76 -16.99 -57.20
C LEU A 447 73.93 -17.61 -57.99
N PRO A 448 74.59 -18.63 -57.44
CA PRO A 448 75.82 -19.20 -57.98
C PRO A 448 75.55 -20.12 -59.16
N ILE A 449 76.29 -19.94 -60.26
CA ILE A 449 76.30 -20.88 -61.39
C ILE A 449 77.37 -21.93 -61.12
N TYR A 450 76.91 -23.16 -60.88
CA TYR A 450 77.72 -24.38 -60.91
C TYR A 450 77.99 -24.75 -62.37
N ARG A 451 79.25 -24.69 -62.81
CA ARG A 451 79.70 -25.15 -64.13
C ARG A 451 80.68 -26.29 -63.92
N SER A 452 80.31 -27.50 -64.33
CA SER A 452 81.19 -28.68 -64.30
C SER A 452 81.75 -28.98 -65.70
N ASN A 453 83.03 -29.36 -65.68
CA ASN A 453 83.78 -30.15 -66.66
C ASN A 453 84.34 -29.51 -67.95
N LYS A 454 85.67 -29.33 -67.96
CA LYS A 454 86.58 -30.14 -68.80
C LYS A 454 88.06 -29.96 -68.40
N ASN A 455 88.67 -31.09 -68.04
CA ASN A 455 90.06 -31.58 -68.19
C ASN A 455 91.23 -30.59 -68.47
N GLY A 456 92.28 -30.69 -67.64
CA GLY A 456 93.53 -29.88 -67.63
C GLY A 456 94.57 -30.20 -68.73
N PRO A 457 95.91 -30.21 -68.48
CA PRO A 457 96.67 -29.89 -67.26
C PRO A 457 97.88 -28.93 -67.47
N ASN A 458 98.66 -28.75 -66.40
CA ASN A 458 100.09 -28.39 -66.33
C ASN A 458 100.57 -26.92 -66.18
N ARG A 459 100.94 -26.65 -64.91
CA ARG A 459 102.19 -26.09 -64.36
C ARG A 459 102.64 -24.64 -64.66
N PRO A 460 103.32 -23.98 -63.69
CA PRO A 460 103.50 -22.53 -63.61
C PRO A 460 104.90 -22.06 -64.02
N ARG A 461 105.02 -20.77 -64.36
CA ARG A 461 105.96 -19.77 -63.77
C ARG A 461 105.97 -18.47 -64.60
N THR A 462 106.12 -17.35 -63.87
CA THR A 462 106.84 -16.08 -64.17
C THR A 462 107.40 -15.91 -65.59
N GLU A 463 107.29 -14.78 -66.27
CA GLU A 463 107.45 -13.36 -65.85
C GLU A 463 106.35 -12.41 -66.36
#